data_AF-A0A9E6DZT5-F1
#
_entry.id   AF-A0A9E6DZT5-F1
#
_cell.length_a   1.000
_cell.length_b   1.000
_cell.length_c   1.000
_cell.angle_alpha   90.00
_cell.angle_beta   90.00
_cell.angle_gamma   90.00
#
_symmetry.space_group_name_H-M   'P 1'
#
loop_
_entity.id
_entity.type
_entity.pdbx_description
1 polymer ?
#
loop_
_entity_poly.entity_id
_entity_poly.type
_entity_poly.pdbx_seq_one_letter_code
_entity_poly.pdbx_strand_id
1 'polypeptide(L)'
;MNKALDSYIKRRRKWINSIPATTKSLANEIDGNLVKKLRENGFELVPYCMGDTKNLVDKSESYLEKKDEHFTYCISIMFDKYDRAAFQVNLLKRESERLHNIVDSSNLVASNNQFVYFWGKPWWIPSAFWSEKSSSNLISKICSYSTQILDFFETGKRGSQLSREIIGSLQKN
;
A
#
# COMPACT_ATOMS: atom_id res chain seq x y z
N MET A 1 -5.69 -7.86 -20.77
CA MET A 1 -4.73 -7.46 -19.72
C MET A 1 -4.29 -6.03 -19.97
N ASN A 2 -4.25 -5.18 -18.93
CA ASN A 2 -3.97 -3.75 -19.05
C ASN A 2 -2.47 -3.51 -19.32
N LYS A 3 -2.11 -2.91 -20.46
CA LYS A 3 -0.70 -2.65 -20.87
C LYS A 3 0.13 -1.95 -19.79
N ALA A 4 -0.49 -1.09 -18.98
CA ALA A 4 0.17 -0.39 -17.89
C ALA A 4 0.57 -1.32 -16.74
N LEU A 5 -0.29 -2.29 -16.41
CA LEU A 5 0.00 -3.29 -15.38
C LEU A 5 1.15 -4.20 -15.82
N ASP A 6 1.16 -4.61 -17.08
CA ASP A 6 2.25 -5.43 -17.65
C ASP A 6 3.59 -4.69 -17.61
N SER A 7 3.57 -3.39 -17.94
CA SER A 7 4.74 -2.51 -17.83
C SER A 7 5.24 -2.42 -16.39
N TYR A 8 4.34 -2.19 -15.43
CA TYR A 8 4.68 -2.17 -14.01
C TYR A 8 5.30 -3.50 -13.54
N ILE A 9 4.68 -4.65 -13.86
CA ILE A 9 5.20 -5.98 -13.51
C ILE A 9 6.61 -6.19 -14.08
N LYS A 10 6.85 -5.76 -15.33
CA LYS A 10 8.16 -5.85 -15.98
C LYS A 10 9.20 -4.97 -15.28
N ARG A 11 8.85 -3.71 -14.96
CA ARG A 11 9.73 -2.78 -14.22
C ARG A 11 10.09 -3.33 -12.86
N ARG A 12 9.10 -3.81 -12.10
CA ARG A 12 9.25 -4.40 -10.77
C ARG A 12 10.16 -5.62 -10.82
N ARG A 13 9.93 -6.57 -11.73
CA ARG A 13 10.78 -7.77 -11.89
C ARG A 13 12.24 -7.41 -12.20
N LYS A 14 12.46 -6.45 -13.10
CA LYS A 14 13.83 -5.98 -13.41
C LYS A 14 14.51 -5.41 -12.17
N TRP A 15 13.79 -4.62 -11.38
CA TRP A 15 14.31 -4.01 -10.17
C TRP A 15 14.56 -5.02 -9.04
N ILE A 16 13.66 -5.98 -8.81
CA ILE A 16 13.88 -7.07 -7.83
C ILE A 16 15.16 -7.85 -8.13
N ASN A 17 15.55 -7.95 -9.40
CA ASN A 17 16.79 -8.62 -9.80
C ASN A 17 18.05 -7.75 -9.62
N SER A 18 17.91 -6.45 -9.37
CA SER A 18 19.03 -5.50 -9.23
C SER A 18 19.27 -5.02 -7.79
N ILE A 19 18.38 -5.35 -6.85
CA ILE A 19 18.45 -4.91 -5.45
C ILE A 19 19.20 -5.90 -4.55
N PRO A 20 19.63 -5.47 -3.34
CA PRO A 20 20.23 -6.35 -2.35
C PRO A 20 19.34 -7.54 -1.97
N ALA A 21 19.96 -8.65 -1.59
CA ALA A 21 19.27 -9.90 -1.27
C ALA A 21 18.20 -9.74 -0.17
N THR A 22 18.46 -8.90 0.83
CA THR A 22 17.53 -8.66 1.95
C THR A 22 16.24 -7.98 1.50
N THR A 23 16.34 -6.93 0.68
CA THR A 23 15.18 -6.25 0.07
C THR A 23 14.45 -7.17 -0.90
N LYS A 24 15.20 -7.97 -1.68
CA LYS A 24 14.62 -8.97 -2.59
C LYS A 24 13.79 -10.01 -1.84
N SER A 25 14.27 -10.55 -0.73
CA SER A 25 13.51 -11.49 0.10
C SER A 25 12.21 -10.87 0.60
N LEU A 26 12.25 -9.62 1.09
CA LEU A 26 11.05 -8.93 1.55
C LEU A 26 10.05 -8.68 0.41
N ALA A 27 10.52 -8.22 -0.75
CA ALA A 27 9.69 -8.00 -1.93
C ALA A 27 8.97 -9.28 -2.39
N ASN A 28 9.69 -10.41 -2.42
CA ASN A 28 9.12 -11.71 -2.78
C ASN A 28 8.07 -12.19 -1.79
N GLU A 29 8.31 -12.03 -0.49
CA GLU A 29 7.34 -12.38 0.56
C GLU A 29 6.08 -11.52 0.46
N ILE A 30 6.23 -10.23 0.19
CA ILE A 30 5.10 -9.32 -0.03
C ILE A 30 4.27 -9.77 -1.23
N ASP A 31 4.89 -10.02 -2.37
CA ASP A 31 4.18 -10.40 -3.60
C ASP A 31 3.52 -11.78 -3.48
N GLY A 32 4.25 -12.75 -2.91
CA GLY A 32 3.80 -14.14 -2.78
C GLY A 32 2.71 -14.35 -1.73
N ASN A 33 2.75 -13.60 -0.62
CA ASN A 33 1.87 -13.80 0.52
C ASN A 33 0.91 -12.63 0.75
N LEU A 34 1.41 -11.43 1.02
CA LEU A 34 0.55 -10.31 1.43
C LEU A 34 -0.33 -9.79 0.27
N VAL A 35 0.27 -9.49 -0.89
CA VAL A 35 -0.44 -9.05 -2.09
C VAL A 35 -1.42 -10.13 -2.53
N LYS A 36 -0.99 -11.39 -2.59
CA LYS A 36 -1.87 -12.52 -2.92
C LYS A 36 -3.10 -12.57 -1.99
N LYS A 37 -2.89 -12.50 -0.68
CA LYS A 37 -3.98 -12.52 0.31
C LYS A 37 -4.95 -11.35 0.15
N LEU A 38 -4.44 -10.13 -0.09
CA LEU A 38 -5.30 -8.97 -0.32
C LEU A 38 -6.12 -9.12 -1.61
N ARG A 39 -5.55 -9.70 -2.65
CA ARG A 39 -6.27 -10.00 -3.90
C ARG A 39 -7.38 -11.01 -3.72
N GLU A 40 -7.17 -12.04 -2.89
CA GLU A 40 -8.22 -12.99 -2.49
C GLU A 40 -9.39 -12.30 -1.76
N ASN A 41 -9.18 -11.12 -1.18
CA ASN A 41 -10.20 -10.29 -0.54
C ASN A 41 -10.83 -9.22 -1.47
N GLY A 42 -10.58 -9.34 -2.78
CA GLY A 42 -11.18 -8.49 -3.82
C GLY A 42 -10.42 -7.19 -4.10
N PHE A 43 -9.18 -7.04 -3.62
CA PHE A 43 -8.31 -5.95 -4.04
C PHE A 43 -7.63 -6.27 -5.39
N GLU A 44 -7.46 -5.26 -6.22
CA GLU A 44 -6.75 -5.35 -7.49
C GLU A 44 -5.41 -4.63 -7.40
N LEU A 45 -4.36 -5.26 -7.92
CA LEU A 45 -3.06 -4.60 -8.06
C LEU A 45 -3.13 -3.62 -9.24
N VAL A 46 -2.86 -2.34 -8.98
CA VAL A 46 -2.98 -1.28 -9.99
C VAL A 46 -1.61 -0.67 -10.33
N PRO A 47 -1.39 -0.22 -11.58
CA PRO A 47 -0.16 0.44 -11.99
C PRO A 47 -0.15 1.95 -11.72
N TYR A 48 -1.29 2.52 -11.34
CA TYR A 48 -1.49 3.95 -11.10
C TYR A 48 -2.19 4.14 -9.75
N CYS A 49 -1.78 5.15 -9.00
CA CYS A 49 -2.43 5.50 -7.74
C CYS A 49 -3.77 6.18 -8.01
N MET A 50 -4.86 5.66 -7.44
CA MET A 50 -6.21 6.25 -7.50
C MET A 50 -6.74 6.44 -8.94
N GLY A 51 -6.25 5.64 -9.89
CA GLY A 51 -6.59 5.78 -11.31
C GLY A 51 -6.00 7.02 -12.02
N ASP A 52 -5.12 7.77 -11.36
CA ASP A 52 -4.41 8.92 -11.96
C ASP A 52 -3.26 8.41 -12.86
N THR A 53 -3.46 8.48 -14.18
CA THR A 53 -2.50 7.98 -15.16
C THR A 53 -1.15 8.70 -15.15
N LYS A 54 -1.06 9.87 -14.51
CA LYS A 54 0.21 10.58 -14.31
C LYS A 54 0.95 10.11 -13.06
N ASN A 55 0.25 9.51 -12.10
CA ASN A 55 0.81 9.04 -10.84
C ASN A 55 1.10 7.53 -10.90
N LEU A 56 2.20 7.18 -11.54
CA LEU A 56 2.67 5.80 -11.67
C LEU A 56 3.14 5.25 -10.33
N VAL A 57 2.71 4.01 -10.03
CA VAL A 57 3.20 3.25 -8.89
C VAL A 57 4.68 2.93 -9.09
N ASP A 58 5.49 3.23 -8.07
CA ASP A 58 6.92 2.96 -8.07
C ASP A 58 7.19 1.45 -8.07
N LYS A 59 8.33 1.04 -8.61
CA LYS A 59 8.75 -0.37 -8.63
C LYS A 59 9.00 -0.93 -7.22
N SER A 60 9.28 -0.08 -6.23
CA SER A 60 9.58 -0.43 -4.85
C SER A 60 8.37 -0.40 -3.90
N GLU A 61 7.18 -0.27 -4.45
CA GLU A 61 5.92 -0.28 -3.71
C GLU A 61 4.89 -1.16 -4.43
N SER A 62 3.88 -1.63 -3.70
CA SER A 62 2.71 -2.28 -4.28
C SER A 62 1.48 -1.47 -3.90
N TYR A 63 0.69 -1.07 -4.90
CA TYR A 63 -0.55 -0.33 -4.68
C TYR A 63 -1.74 -1.20 -5.08
N LEU A 64 -2.68 -1.37 -4.16
CA LEU A 64 -3.88 -2.16 -4.39
C LEU A 64 -5.14 -1.31 -4.17
N GLU A 65 -6.15 -1.53 -5.01
CA GLU A 65 -7.44 -0.84 -4.94
C GLU A 65 -8.59 -1.84 -4.85
N LYS A 66 -9.60 -1.51 -4.05
CA LYS A 66 -10.92 -2.14 -4.08
C LYS A 66 -11.96 -1.04 -4.19
N LYS A 67 -12.98 -1.22 -5.00
CA LYS A 67 -14.03 -0.22 -5.24
C LYS A 67 -15.39 -0.80 -4.94
N ASP A 68 -16.24 -0.02 -4.28
CA ASP A 68 -17.68 -0.22 -4.21
C ASP A 68 -18.42 1.00 -4.81
N GLU A 69 -19.74 1.04 -4.70
CA GLU A 69 -20.58 2.11 -5.26
C GLU A 69 -20.26 3.51 -4.70
N HIS A 70 -19.67 3.58 -3.50
CA HIS A 70 -19.48 4.82 -2.76
C HIS A 70 -18.01 5.14 -2.48
N PHE A 71 -17.13 4.14 -2.42
CA PHE A 71 -15.77 4.30 -1.93
C PHE A 71 -14.75 3.54 -2.78
N THR A 72 -13.56 4.12 -2.83
CA THR A 72 -12.32 3.48 -3.24
C THR A 72 -11.44 3.27 -2.00
N TYR A 73 -11.09 2.02 -1.75
CA TYR A 73 -10.19 1.58 -0.69
C TYR A 73 -8.82 1.29 -1.29
N CYS A 74 -7.79 1.88 -0.72
CA CYS A 74 -6.43 1.82 -1.23
C CYS A 74 -5.50 1.26 -0.15
N ILE A 75 -4.62 0.34 -0.56
CA ILE A 75 -3.54 -0.20 0.26
C ILE A 75 -2.23 0.03 -0.49
N SER A 76 -1.36 0.90 0.05
CA SER A 76 0.01 1.08 -0.42
C SER A 76 0.97 0.34 0.50
N ILE A 77 1.78 -0.56 -0.06
CA ILE A 77 2.79 -1.34 0.65
C ILE A 77 4.15 -0.85 0.16
N MET A 78 4.86 -0.12 0.99
CA MET A 78 6.23 0.31 0.74
C MET A 78 7.19 -0.65 1.42
N PHE A 79 8.21 -1.10 0.70
CA PHE A 79 9.13 -2.10 1.24
C PHE A 79 10.60 -1.88 0.91
N ASP A 80 10.92 -0.71 0.37
CA ASP A 80 12.27 -0.20 0.18
C ASP A 80 12.39 1.22 0.70
N LYS A 81 13.55 1.55 1.26
CA LYS A 81 13.98 2.91 1.46
C LYS A 81 15.48 3.02 1.19
N TYR A 82 15.84 3.68 0.09
CA TYR A 82 17.24 3.86 -0.36
C TYR A 82 17.95 2.53 -0.63
N ASP A 83 17.31 1.62 -1.37
CA ASP A 83 17.81 0.28 -1.71
C ASP A 83 18.02 -0.63 -0.47
N ARG A 84 17.34 -0.30 0.64
CA ARG A 84 17.36 -1.07 1.88
C ARG A 84 15.96 -1.49 2.25
N ALA A 85 15.83 -2.73 2.70
CA ALA A 85 14.59 -3.25 3.24
C ALA A 85 14.03 -2.30 4.32
N ALA A 86 12.81 -1.84 4.07
CA ALA A 86 11.97 -1.11 5.00
C ALA A 86 10.57 -1.75 4.89
N PHE A 87 9.65 -1.48 5.82
CA PHE A 87 8.29 -1.97 5.65
C PHE A 87 7.28 -0.99 6.24
N GLN A 88 6.34 -0.58 5.41
CA GLN A 88 5.25 0.31 5.79
C GLN A 88 4.03 0.01 4.94
N VAL A 89 2.85 0.01 5.57
CA VAL A 89 1.59 -0.11 4.84
C VAL A 89 0.73 1.10 5.15
N ASN A 90 0.22 1.75 4.10
CA ASN A 90 -0.68 2.88 4.19
C ASN A 90 -2.07 2.43 3.73
N LEU A 91 -3.09 2.80 4.49
CA LEU A 91 -4.49 2.56 4.19
C LEU A 91 -5.16 3.89 3.91
N LEU A 92 -5.89 3.96 2.81
CA LEU A 92 -6.63 5.14 2.40
C LEU A 92 -8.04 4.72 2.01
N LYS A 93 -9.04 5.46 2.48
CA LYS A 93 -10.43 5.37 2.02
C LYS A 93 -10.82 6.73 1.46
N ARG A 94 -11.38 6.74 0.26
CA ARG A 94 -11.86 7.94 -0.44
C ARG A 94 -13.24 7.67 -1.02
N GLU A 95 -14.11 8.67 -1.03
CA GLU A 95 -15.36 8.60 -1.80
C GLU A 95 -15.06 8.43 -3.30
N SER A 96 -15.72 7.48 -3.94
CA SER A 96 -15.68 7.28 -5.39
C SER A 96 -16.37 8.47 -6.04
N GLU A 97 -15.63 9.30 -6.77
CA GLU A 97 -16.23 10.42 -7.50
C GLU A 97 -17.24 9.90 -8.54
N ARG A 98 -18.40 10.56 -8.64
CA ARG A 98 -19.31 10.39 -9.78
C ARG A 98 -18.58 10.83 -11.04
N LEU A 99 -18.01 9.87 -11.78
CA LEU A 99 -17.68 9.78 -13.23
C LEU A 99 -17.14 10.99 -14.02
N HIS A 100 -17.10 12.21 -13.49
CA HIS A 100 -17.04 13.43 -14.29
C HIS A 100 -15.81 14.28 -14.07
N ASN A 101 -14.94 13.99 -13.11
CA ASN A 101 -13.64 14.66 -13.02
C ASN A 101 -12.62 13.72 -12.39
N ILE A 102 -11.81 13.01 -13.18
CA ILE A 102 -10.52 12.51 -12.66
C ILE A 102 -9.67 13.76 -12.45
N VAL A 103 -9.79 14.36 -11.26
CA VAL A 103 -8.98 15.53 -10.89
C VAL A 103 -7.56 15.03 -10.65
N ASP A 104 -6.59 15.72 -11.23
CA ASP A 104 -5.15 15.50 -10.96
C ASP A 104 -4.94 15.48 -9.44
N SER A 105 -4.27 14.45 -8.93
CA SER A 105 -4.09 14.28 -7.48
C SER A 105 -3.40 15.49 -6.82
N SER A 106 -2.61 16.25 -7.57
CA SER A 106 -2.01 17.51 -7.14
C SER A 106 -2.99 18.67 -6.93
N ASN A 107 -4.18 18.58 -7.52
CA ASN A 107 -5.25 19.59 -7.46
C ASN A 107 -6.37 19.22 -6.48
N LEU A 108 -6.25 18.09 -5.78
CA LEU A 108 -7.20 17.67 -4.77
C LEU A 108 -6.90 18.36 -3.44
N VAL A 109 -7.82 19.19 -2.97
CA VAL A 109 -7.82 19.67 -1.58
C VAL A 109 -8.37 18.54 -0.71
N ALA A 110 -7.65 18.17 0.36
CA ALA A 110 -8.09 17.14 1.29
C ALA A 110 -9.49 17.48 1.84
N SER A 111 -10.48 16.62 1.61
CA SER A 111 -11.83 16.81 2.13
C SER A 111 -11.96 16.21 3.53
N ASN A 112 -12.96 16.65 4.31
CA ASN A 112 -13.22 16.15 5.66
C ASN A 112 -13.51 14.63 5.74
N ASN A 113 -13.74 13.96 4.61
CA ASN A 113 -14.00 12.52 4.52
C ASN A 113 -12.81 11.72 3.93
N GLN A 114 -11.68 12.37 3.67
CA GLN A 114 -10.44 11.69 3.27
C GLN A 114 -9.59 11.40 4.50
N PHE A 115 -9.33 10.11 4.73
CA PHE A 115 -8.52 9.69 5.85
C PHE A 115 -7.30 8.89 5.41
N VAL A 116 -6.12 9.34 5.84
CA VAL A 116 -4.87 8.60 5.68
C VAL A 116 -4.55 7.94 7.02
N TYR A 117 -4.59 6.61 7.05
CA TYR A 117 -4.21 5.83 8.21
C TYR A 117 -2.97 5.00 7.90
N PHE A 118 -2.01 5.00 8.83
CA PHE A 118 -0.84 4.14 8.72
C PHE A 118 -1.13 2.81 9.41
N TRP A 119 -0.94 1.70 8.70
CA TRP A 119 -0.98 0.37 9.29
C TRP A 119 0.40 -0.04 9.79
N GLY A 120 0.44 -0.41 11.07
CA GLY A 120 1.67 -0.61 11.82
C GLY A 120 2.31 0.71 12.25
N LYS A 121 3.02 0.66 13.39
CA LYS A 121 4.17 1.58 13.54
C LYS A 121 5.08 1.32 12.34
N PRO A 122 5.75 2.33 11.77
CA PRO A 122 6.77 2.08 10.76
C PRO A 122 7.70 0.97 11.27
N TRP A 123 7.71 -0.21 10.62
CA TRP A 123 8.52 -1.35 11.05
C TRP A 123 9.93 -1.13 10.50
N TRP A 124 10.61 -0.15 11.10
CA TRP A 124 11.96 0.25 10.69
C TRP A 124 12.92 -0.61 11.48
N ILE A 125 13.03 -1.85 11.03
CA ILE A 125 14.07 -2.75 11.49
C ILE A 125 15.37 -2.30 10.81
N PRO A 126 16.49 -2.13 11.55
CA PRO A 126 17.77 -1.81 10.93
C PRO A 126 18.12 -2.84 9.86
N SER A 127 18.73 -2.38 8.75
CA SER A 127 19.02 -3.19 7.56
C SER A 127 19.71 -4.53 7.87
N ALA A 128 20.56 -4.57 8.90
CA ALA A 128 21.29 -5.76 9.33
C ALA A 128 20.43 -6.89 9.90
N PHE A 129 19.21 -6.61 10.36
CA PHE A 129 18.31 -7.63 10.91
C PHE A 129 17.33 -8.18 9.88
N TRP A 130 17.34 -7.65 8.65
CA TRP A 130 16.55 -8.21 7.56
C TRP A 130 17.23 -9.45 7.00
N SER A 131 16.50 -10.55 7.02
CA SER A 131 16.82 -11.83 6.43
C SER A 131 15.54 -12.41 5.81
N GLU A 132 15.67 -13.47 5.03
CA GLU A 132 14.51 -14.22 4.53
C GLU A 132 13.58 -14.66 5.66
N LYS A 133 14.15 -15.20 6.76
CA LYS A 133 13.38 -15.62 7.93
C LYS A 133 12.64 -14.47 8.60
N SER A 134 13.30 -13.32 8.79
CA SER A 134 12.65 -12.16 9.43
C SER A 134 11.56 -11.58 8.54
N SER A 135 11.77 -11.54 7.21
CA SER A 135 10.77 -11.11 6.23
C SER A 135 9.55 -12.02 6.26
N SER A 136 9.75 -13.35 6.19
CA SER A 136 8.65 -14.32 6.25
C SER A 136 7.87 -14.23 7.56
N ASN A 137 8.57 -14.13 8.71
CA ASN A 137 7.94 -13.94 10.02
C ASN A 137 7.12 -12.65 10.10
N LEU A 138 7.66 -11.53 9.59
CA LEU A 138 6.96 -10.26 9.56
C LEU A 138 5.71 -10.38 8.68
N ILE A 139 5.84 -10.87 7.45
CA ILE A 139 4.73 -10.96 6.51
C ILE A 139 3.65 -11.93 7.01
N SER A 140 4.02 -13.07 7.59
CA SER A 140 3.08 -13.99 8.24
C SER A 140 2.30 -13.31 9.37
N LYS A 141 2.99 -12.56 10.24
CA LYS A 141 2.37 -11.78 11.32
C LYS A 141 1.45 -10.69 10.79
N ILE A 142 1.84 -9.98 9.72
CA ILE A 142 1.01 -8.95 9.09
C ILE A 142 -0.23 -9.58 8.44
N CYS A 143 -0.06 -10.71 7.76
CA CYS A 143 -1.16 -11.47 7.18
C CYS A 143 -2.17 -11.95 8.24
N SER A 144 -1.76 -12.27 9.47
CA SER A 144 -2.70 -12.63 10.54
C SER A 144 -3.54 -11.45 11.03
N TYR A 145 -3.09 -10.22 10.79
CA TYR A 145 -3.82 -8.98 11.11
C TYR A 145 -4.59 -8.39 9.93
N SER A 146 -4.54 -9.01 8.75
CA SER A 146 -5.22 -8.50 7.55
C SER A 146 -6.72 -8.26 7.74
N THR A 147 -7.40 -9.04 8.57
CA THR A 147 -8.82 -8.83 8.89
C THR A 147 -9.05 -7.49 9.59
N GLN A 148 -8.11 -7.01 10.40
CA GLN A 148 -8.21 -5.69 11.03
C GLN A 148 -8.16 -4.55 10.00
N ILE A 149 -7.52 -4.74 8.83
CA ILE A 149 -7.57 -3.76 7.74
C ILE A 149 -8.98 -3.70 7.16
N LEU A 150 -9.57 -4.87 6.91
CA LEU A 150 -10.89 -4.97 6.31
C LEU A 150 -11.95 -4.40 7.26
N ASP A 151 -11.92 -4.82 8.52
CA ASP A 151 -12.79 -4.29 9.57
C ASP A 151 -12.64 -2.77 9.71
N PHE A 152 -11.42 -2.26 9.57
CA PHE A 152 -11.16 -0.83 9.60
C PHE A 152 -11.80 -0.09 8.41
N PHE A 153 -11.70 -0.62 7.19
CA PHE A 153 -12.35 -0.01 6.02
C PHE A 153 -13.88 -0.02 6.12
N GLU A 154 -14.46 -1.07 6.70
CA GLU A 154 -15.90 -1.21 6.88
C GLU A 154 -16.45 -0.34 8.01
N THR A 155 -15.81 -0.40 9.19
CA THR A 155 -16.37 0.16 10.43
C THR A 155 -15.71 1.46 10.89
N GLY A 156 -14.55 1.82 10.32
CA GLY A 156 -13.69 2.89 10.83
C GLY A 156 -13.05 2.57 12.19
N LYS A 157 -13.32 1.40 12.78
CA LYS A 157 -12.76 1.02 14.08
C LYS A 157 -11.34 0.53 13.93
N ARG A 158 -10.44 1.15 14.69
CA ARG A 158 -9.02 0.84 14.69
C ARG A 158 -8.74 -0.44 15.49
N GLY A 159 -8.16 -1.44 14.83
CA GLY A 159 -7.53 -2.59 15.49
C GLY A 159 -6.26 -2.21 16.27
N SER A 160 -5.79 -3.08 17.16
CA SER A 160 -4.64 -2.80 18.03
C SER A 160 -3.32 -2.54 17.29
N GLN A 161 -3.23 -2.99 16.03
CA GLN A 161 -2.03 -2.88 15.19
C GLN A 161 -2.08 -1.72 14.19
N LEU A 162 -3.20 -1.01 14.11
CA LEU A 162 -3.34 0.21 13.31
C LEU A 162 -2.89 1.40 14.15
N SER A 163 -2.09 2.30 13.55
CA SER A 163 -1.66 3.52 14.25
C SER A 163 -2.83 4.50 14.41
N ARG A 164 -2.69 5.48 15.31
CA ARG A 164 -3.69 6.55 15.42
C ARG A 164 -3.69 7.38 14.13
N GLU A 165 -4.85 7.92 13.79
CA GLU A 165 -5.01 8.86 12.68
C GLU A 165 -3.95 9.96 12.75
N ILE A 166 -3.20 10.14 11.66
CA ILE A 166 -2.48 11.39 11.45
C ILE A 166 -3.47 12.26 10.71
N ILE A 167 -4.38 12.89 11.46
CA ILE A 167 -5.10 14.05 10.92
C ILE A 167 -3.98 14.99 10.50
N GLY A 168 -3.87 15.25 9.20
CA GLY A 168 -3.05 16.34 8.71
C GLY A 168 -3.59 17.57 9.41
N SER A 169 -2.96 17.96 10.52
CA SER A 169 -3.22 19.22 11.16
C SER A 169 -2.86 20.23 10.10
N LEU A 170 -3.88 20.71 9.39
CA LEU A 170 -3.85 21.98 8.70
C LEU A 170 -3.30 22.95 9.75
N GLN A 171 -2.02 23.26 9.62
CA GLN A 171 -1.48 24.47 10.21
C GLN A 171 -2.40 25.57 9.69
N LYS A 172 -3.23 26.08 10.57
CA LYS A 172 -3.83 27.40 10.41
C LYS A 172 -2.64 28.36 10.27
N ASN A 173 -2.30 28.71 9.04
CA ASN A 173 -1.57 29.92 8.71
C ASN A 173 -2.49 30.73 7.81
#